data_AF-A0AAD1YEV2-F1
#
_entry.id   AF-A0AAD1YEV2-F1
#
_cell.length_a   1.000
_cell.length_b   1.000
_cell.length_c   1.000
_cell.angle_alpha   90.00
_cell.angle_beta   90.00
_cell.angle_gamma   90.00
#
_symmetry.space_group_name_H-M   'P 1'
#
loop_
_entity.id
_entity.type
_entity.pdbx_description
1 polymer ?
#
loop_
_entity_poly.entity_id
_entity_poly.type
_entity_poly.pdbx_seq_one_letter_code
_entity_poly.pdbx_strand_id
1 'polypeptide(L)'
;MFSNKALRKLIIPIFLDQILIIVVGIVSTMMLSYTGEAAVSGVSLVDMINMLIIYLLAALTTGGAVVVSQYIGNKDRDNACNAASQLIGI
;
A
#
# COMPACT_ATOMS: atom_id res chain seq x y z
N MET A 1 2.04 12.76 27.62
CA MET A 1 2.99 11.68 27.27
C MET A 1 2.37 10.35 27.67
N PHE A 2 2.13 9.42 26.74
CA PHE A 2 1.50 8.13 27.06
C PHE A 2 2.43 7.31 27.98
N SER A 3 1.91 6.82 29.10
CA SER A 3 2.68 5.98 30.03
C SER A 3 3.03 4.64 29.38
N ASN A 4 4.24 4.14 29.60
CA ASN A 4 4.73 2.85 29.08
C ASN A 4 3.77 1.67 29.35
N LYS A 5 2.99 1.73 30.43
CA LYS A 5 1.95 0.73 30.75
C LYS A 5 0.77 0.78 29.77
N ALA A 6 0.35 1.96 29.34
CA ALA A 6 -0.72 2.13 28.35
C ALA A 6 -0.25 1.71 26.94
N LEU A 7 1.00 2.02 26.59
CA LEU A 7 1.60 1.61 25.32
C LEU A 7 1.72 0.08 25.22
N ARG A 8 2.18 -0.58 26.29
CA ARG A 8 2.28 -2.05 26.32
C ARG A 8 0.91 -2.73 26.28
N LYS A 9 -0.11 -2.14 26.91
CA LYS A 9 -1.50 -2.66 26.86
C LYS A 9 -2.12 -2.52 25.46
N LEU A 10 -1.61 -1.63 24.62
CA LEU A 10 -2.08 -1.44 23.25
C LEU A 10 -1.27 -2.27 22.23
N ILE A 11 0.05 -2.38 22.41
CA ILE A 11 0.92 -3.12 21.49
C ILE A 11 0.64 -4.64 21.52
N ILE A 12 0.39 -5.21 22.71
CA ILE A 12 0.13 -6.65 22.85
C ILE A 12 -1.10 -7.10 22.02
N PRO A 13 -2.29 -6.49 22.15
CA PRO A 13 -3.44 -6.91 21.35
C PRO A 13 -3.24 -6.67 19.85
N ILE A 14 -2.59 -5.57 19.45
CA ILE A 14 -2.31 -5.30 18.02
C ILE A 14 -1.36 -6.35 17.42
N PHE A 15 -0.33 -6.75 18.16
CA PHE A 15 0.61 -7.77 17.70
C PHE A 15 -0.05 -9.14 17.55
N LEU A 16 -0.95 -9.49 18.47
CA LEU A 16 -1.69 -10.74 18.41
C LEU A 16 -2.67 -10.77 17.23
N ASP A 17 -3.35 -9.65 16.97
CA ASP A 17 -4.24 -9.48 15.82
C ASP A 17 -3.48 -9.69 14.49
N GLN A 18 -2.26 -9.17 14.38
CA GLN A 18 -1.42 -9.37 13.20
C GLN A 18 -1.07 -10.83 12.95
N ILE A 19 -0.80 -11.61 14.01
CA ILE A 19 -0.52 -13.05 13.90
C ILE A 19 -1.79 -13.80 13.46
N LEU A 20 -2.95 -13.47 14.05
CA LEU A 20 -4.23 -14.08 13.68
C LEU A 20 -4.58 -13.85 12.20
N ILE A 21 -4.33 -12.65 11.68
CA ILE A 21 -4.55 -12.33 10.26
C ILE A 21 -3.68 -13.21 9.36
N ILE A 22 -2.40 -13.40 9.70
CA ILE A 22 -1.49 -14.26 8.92
C ILE A 22 -1.97 -15.72 8.94
N VAL A 23 -2.40 -16.22 10.11
CA VAL A 23 -2.92 -17.60 10.25
C VAL A 23 -4.20 -17.81 9.43
N VAL A 24 -5.14 -16.87 9.45
CA VAL A 24 -6.37 -16.93 8.63
C VAL A 24 -6.03 -16.90 7.13
N GLY A 25 -5.01 -16.14 6.73
CA GLY A 25 -4.51 -16.14 5.35
C GLY A 25 -3.99 -17.51 4.91
N ILE A 26 -3.19 -18.17 5.74
CA ILE A 26 -2.66 -19.51 5.45
C ILE A 26 -3.80 -20.53 5.33
N VAL A 27 -4.76 -20.50 6.26
CA VAL A 27 -5.93 -21.40 6.24
C VAL A 27 -6.79 -21.17 5.00
N SER A 28 -6.98 -19.92 4.59
CA SER A 28 -7.73 -19.57 3.37
C SER A 28 -7.05 -20.13 2.12
N THR A 29 -5.73 -19.99 2.02
CA THR A 29 -4.95 -20.56 0.91
C THR A 29 -5.02 -22.10 0.90
N MET A 30 -4.94 -22.75 2.06
CA MET A 30 -5.10 -24.20 2.18
C MET A 30 -6.51 -24.66 1.78
N MET A 31 -7.55 -23.94 2.16
CA MET A 31 -8.93 -24.26 1.76
C MET A 31 -9.17 -24.06 0.25
N LEU A 32 -8.55 -23.04 -0.35
CA LEU A 32 -8.64 -22.78 -1.80
C LEU A 32 -7.77 -23.71 -2.64
N SER A 33 -6.76 -24.36 -2.06
CA SER A 33 -5.92 -25.34 -2.76
C SER A 33 -6.66 -26.62 -3.19
N TYR A 34 -7.90 -26.83 -2.72
CA TYR A 34 -8.78 -27.92 -3.15
C TYR A 34 -9.45 -27.69 -4.52
N THR A 35 -9.26 -26.52 -5.17
CA THR A 35 -9.87 -26.20 -6.46
C THR A 35 -8.82 -25.97 -7.55
N GLY A 36 -8.13 -27.04 -8.01
CA GLY A 36 -7.34 -27.08 -9.26
C GLY A 36 -6.24 -26.01 -9.43
N GLU A 37 -4.98 -26.40 -9.19
CA GLU A 37 -3.75 -25.58 -9.27
C GLU A 37 -3.58 -24.70 -10.53
N ALA A 38 -4.19 -25.05 -11.67
CA ALA A 38 -4.02 -24.32 -12.92
C ALA A 38 -4.79 -22.98 -12.97
N ALA A 39 -5.98 -22.89 -12.36
CA ALA A 39 -6.77 -21.65 -12.35
C ALA A 39 -6.24 -20.64 -11.32
N VAL A 40 -5.75 -21.12 -10.19
CA VAL A 40 -5.18 -20.30 -9.10
C VAL A 40 -3.88 -19.63 -9.55
N SER A 41 -3.08 -20.28 -10.40
CA SER A 41 -1.85 -19.70 -10.98
C SER A 41 -2.15 -18.54 -11.95
N GLY A 42 -3.20 -18.68 -12.77
CA GLY A 42 -3.65 -17.60 -13.66
C GLY A 42 -4.15 -16.38 -12.89
N VAL A 43 -4.91 -16.59 -11.81
CA VAL A 43 -5.37 -15.51 -10.93
C VAL A 43 -4.21 -14.85 -10.19
N SER A 44 -3.25 -15.63 -9.67
CA SER A 44 -2.06 -15.12 -8.97
C SER A 44 -1.12 -14.31 -9.88
N LEU A 45 -1.00 -14.71 -11.15
CA LEU A 45 -0.21 -13.96 -12.14
C LEU A 45 -0.82 -12.57 -12.39
N VAL A 46 -2.14 -12.52 -12.58
CA VAL A 46 -2.85 -11.25 -12.79
C VAL A 46 -2.80 -10.38 -11.54
N ASP A 47 -2.91 -10.97 -10.34
CA ASP A 47 -2.80 -10.26 -9.07
C ASP A 47 -1.42 -9.61 -8.87
N MET A 48 -0.35 -10.36 -9.18
CA MET A 48 1.02 -9.84 -9.12
C MET A 48 1.25 -8.68 -10.10
N ILE A 49 0.73 -8.78 -11.33
CA ILE A 49 0.81 -7.69 -12.31
C ILE A 49 0.01 -6.48 -11.84
N ASN A 50 -1.19 -6.68 -11.30
CA ASN A 50 -2.01 -5.60 -10.76
C ASN A 50 -1.30 -4.88 -9.61
N MET A 51 -0.67 -5.62 -8.69
CA MET A 51 0.12 -5.07 -7.60
C MET A 51 1.32 -4.25 -8.11
N LEU A 52 2.02 -4.75 -9.13
CA LEU A 52 3.14 -4.04 -9.74
C LEU A 52 2.69 -2.70 -10.34
N ILE A 53 1.58 -2.69 -11.08
CA ILE A 53 1.01 -1.47 -11.66
C ILE A 53 0.64 -0.47 -10.56
N ILE A 54 -0.02 -0.92 -9.49
CA ILE A 54 -0.37 -0.07 -8.35
C ILE A 54 0.89 0.52 -7.71
N TYR A 55 1.95 -0.26 -7.52
CA TYR A 55 3.20 0.25 -6.93
C TYR A 55 3.92 1.24 -7.84
N LEU A 56 3.89 1.04 -9.16
CA LEU A 56 4.43 2.02 -10.11
C LEU A 56 3.64 3.33 -10.05
N LEU A 57 2.31 3.27 -10.10
CA LEU A 57 1.45 4.45 -10.01
C LEU A 57 1.59 5.16 -8.65
N ALA A 58 1.71 4.39 -7.57
CA ALA A 58 1.95 4.94 -6.23
C ALA A 58 3.31 5.65 -6.14
N ALA A 59 4.37 5.07 -6.71
CA ALA A 59 5.69 5.68 -6.78
C ALA A 59 5.67 6.98 -7.60
N LEU A 60 5.00 6.98 -8.76
CA LEU A 60 4.82 8.17 -9.59
C LEU A 60 4.03 9.26 -8.88
N THR A 61 2.90 8.90 -8.26
CA THR A 61 2.06 9.83 -7.48
C THR A 61 2.83 10.43 -6.32
N THR A 62 3.60 9.61 -5.60
CA THR A 62 4.43 10.07 -4.48
C THR A 62 5.55 10.99 -4.97
N GLY A 63 6.24 10.62 -6.05
CA GLY A 63 7.28 11.47 -6.66
C GLY A 63 6.73 12.82 -7.13
N GLY A 64 5.59 12.81 -7.83
CA GLY A 64 4.89 14.02 -8.26
C GLY A 64 4.44 14.88 -7.09
N ALA A 65 3.85 14.28 -6.05
CA ALA A 65 3.42 15.00 -4.85
C ALA A 65 4.60 15.64 -4.10
N VAL A 66 5.75 14.97 -4.03
CA VAL A 66 6.97 15.54 -3.43
C VAL A 66 7.46 16.74 -4.23
N VAL A 67 7.53 16.64 -5.56
CA VAL A 67 7.94 17.76 -6.43
C VAL A 67 6.98 18.94 -6.32
N VAL A 68 5.67 18.70 -6.36
CA VAL A 68 4.64 19.75 -6.16
C VAL A 68 4.79 20.39 -4.77
N SER A 69 5.02 19.58 -3.74
CA SER A 69 5.23 20.08 -2.37
C SER A 69 6.49 20.95 -2.24
N GLN A 70 7.56 20.60 -2.96
CA GLN A 70 8.78 21.41 -3.01
C GLN A 70 8.53 22.77 -3.68
N TYR A 71 7.81 22.81 -4.80
CA TYR A 71 7.44 24.07 -5.47
C TYR A 71 6.55 24.95 -4.58
N ILE A 72 5.55 24.37 -3.90
CA ILE A 72 4.70 25.08 -2.94
C ILE A 72 5.55 25.65 -1.78
N GLY A 73 6.49 24.85 -1.25
CA GLY A 73 7.41 25.27 -0.19
C GLY A 73 8.34 26.43 -0.60
N ASN A 74 8.74 26.47 -1.88
CA ASN A 74 9.52 27.56 -2.47
C ASN A 74 8.67 28.79 -2.86
N LYS A 75 7.37 28.82 -2.51
CA LYS A 75 6.38 29.83 -2.92
C LYS A 75 6.22 29.98 -4.44
N ASP A 76 6.65 28.97 -5.21
CA ASP A 76 6.57 28.94 -6.67
C ASP A 76 5.27 28.26 -7.11
N ARG A 77 4.19 29.05 -7.08
CA ARG A 77 2.81 28.58 -7.32
C ARG A 77 2.57 28.16 -8.77
N ASP A 78 3.21 28.83 -9.72
CA ASP A 78 3.03 28.57 -11.16
C ASP A 78 3.61 27.20 -11.53
N ASN A 79 4.84 26.93 -11.10
CA ASN A 79 5.47 25.62 -11.33
C ASN A 79 4.80 24.49 -10.55
N ALA A 80 4.29 24.76 -9.33
CA ALA A 80 3.48 23.80 -8.58
C ALA A 80 2.21 23.40 -9.35
N CYS A 81 1.51 24.37 -9.95
CA CYS A 81 0.28 24.12 -10.72
C CYS A 81 0.57 23.36 -12.03
N ASN A 82 1.67 23.70 -12.72
CA ASN A 82 2.12 22.99 -13.91
C ASN A 82 2.50 21.53 -13.60
N ALA A 83 3.27 21.29 -12.53
CA ALA A 83 3.65 19.95 -12.09
C ALA A 83 2.43 19.11 -11.65
N ALA A 84 1.48 19.71 -10.93
CA ALA A 84 0.24 19.03 -10.55
C ALA A 84 -0.63 18.68 -11.77
N SER A 85 -0.70 19.58 -12.76
CA SER A 85 -1.44 19.35 -14.02
C SER A 85 -0.82 18.22 -14.85
N GLN A 86 0.50 18.09 -14.86
CA GLN A 86 1.18 16.97 -15.52
C GLN A 86 0.93 15.64 -14.80
N LEU A 87 0.77 15.65 -13.48
CA LEU A 87 0.45 14.45 -12.72
C LEU A 87 -0.99 13.97 -12.94
N ILE A 88 -1.94 14.90 -13.12
CA ILE A 88 -3.36 14.61 -13.41
C ILE A 88 -3.57 14.25 -14.89
N GLY A 89 -2.70 14.72 -15.78
CA GLY A 89 -2.77 14.45 -17.23
C GLY A 89 -2.14 13.12 -17.67
N ILE A 90 -1.56 12.36 -16.75
CA ILE A 90 -1.13 10.96 -16.93
C ILE A 90 -2.32 10.02 -16.74
#